data_AF-A0A9W5KW42-F1
#
_entry.id   AF-A0A9W5KW42-F1
#
_cell.length_a   1.000
_cell.length_b   1.000
_cell.length_c   1.000
_cell.angle_alpha   90.00
_cell.angle_beta   90.00
_cell.angle_gamma   90.00
#
_symmetry.space_group_name_H-M   'P 1'
#
loop_
_entity.id
_entity.type
_entity.pdbx_description
1 polymer ?
#
loop_
_entity_poly.entity_id
_entity_poly.type
_entity_poly.pdbx_seq_one_letter_code
_entity_poly.pdbx_strand_id
1 'polypeptide(L)'
;MSLTFIDLFAGIGMFRIGMEKAGHKCIGWVEWNKPARTSYEAMHDTKGEWTENDIRNVTGTGIPAADVWCAGFPCQDISKNGKQEGLAGEKSGLFREVIRIIRETEEAKKPSRLFFENVENLLSVNKGWDLFRIFDYLDEVGYDPEWKTINSTECGVDQNRTRIFIVGHLRGHNTRRVFS
;
A
#
# COMPACT_ATOMS: atom_id res chain seq x y z
N MET A 1 -19.94 -5.34 6.33
CA MET A 1 -19.25 -6.62 6.07
C MET A 1 -17.79 -6.43 6.44
N SER A 2 -17.19 -7.42 7.10
CA SER A 2 -15.76 -7.39 7.40
C SER A 2 -14.98 -7.77 6.13
N LEU A 3 -13.98 -6.97 5.78
CA LEU A 3 -13.05 -7.24 4.68
C LEU A 3 -11.80 -7.93 5.22
N THR A 4 -11.18 -8.77 4.41
CA THR A 4 -9.84 -9.29 4.62
C THR A 4 -8.81 -8.40 3.94
N PHE A 5 -7.63 -8.23 4.55
CA PHE A 5 -6.56 -7.46 3.94
C PHE A 5 -5.17 -8.04 4.17
N ILE A 6 -4.25 -7.63 3.31
CA ILE A 6 -2.81 -7.91 3.42
C ILE A 6 -2.06 -6.59 3.60
N ASP A 7 -1.17 -6.51 4.60
CA ASP A 7 -0.35 -5.34 4.91
C ASP A 7 1.06 -5.47 4.29
N LEU A 8 1.26 -4.90 3.11
CA LEU A 8 2.54 -4.89 2.42
C LEU A 8 3.39 -3.70 2.89
N PHE A 9 4.70 -3.90 3.04
CA PHE A 9 5.60 -2.90 3.64
C PHE A 9 5.11 -2.48 5.03
N ALA A 10 4.78 -3.50 5.84
CA ALA A 10 3.95 -3.35 7.03
C ALA A 10 4.57 -2.42 8.10
N GLY A 11 5.89 -2.33 8.15
CA GLY A 11 6.60 -1.59 9.20
C GLY A 11 6.18 -2.09 10.59
N ILE A 12 5.57 -1.20 11.37
CA ILE A 12 4.99 -1.52 12.70
C ILE A 12 3.45 -1.70 12.66
N GLY A 13 2.84 -1.71 11.47
CA GLY A 13 1.42 -1.99 11.25
C GLY A 13 0.52 -0.76 11.29
N MET A 14 0.91 0.31 10.60
CA MET A 14 0.08 1.51 10.48
C MET A 14 -1.26 1.21 9.79
N PHE A 15 -1.22 0.51 8.64
CA PHE A 15 -2.43 0.09 7.94
C PHE A 15 -3.21 -0.93 8.75
N ARG A 16 -2.53 -1.92 9.33
CA ARG A 16 -3.17 -2.90 10.22
C ARG A 16 -4.02 -2.26 11.30
N ILE A 17 -3.47 -1.33 12.08
CA ILE A 17 -4.19 -0.65 13.16
C ILE A 17 -5.43 0.07 12.62
N GLY A 18 -5.31 0.77 11.49
CA GLY A 18 -6.44 1.49 10.88
C GLY A 18 -7.55 0.55 10.38
N MET A 19 -7.16 -0.50 9.66
CA MET A 19 -8.07 -1.48 9.07
C MET A 19 -8.78 -2.33 10.14
N GLU A 20 -8.06 -2.78 11.16
CA GLU A 20 -8.66 -3.54 12.29
C GLU A 20 -9.61 -2.67 13.11
N LYS A 21 -9.29 -1.40 13.35
CA LYS A 21 -10.22 -0.44 13.98
C LYS A 21 -11.49 -0.21 13.15
N ALA A 22 -11.42 -0.36 11.83
CA ALA A 22 -12.58 -0.32 10.93
C ALA A 22 -13.34 -1.66 10.87
N GLY A 23 -12.92 -2.68 11.64
CA GLY A 23 -13.56 -4.00 11.69
C GLY A 23 -13.14 -4.95 10.58
N HIS A 24 -12.00 -4.71 9.94
CA HIS A 24 -11.41 -5.60 8.92
C HIS A 24 -10.38 -6.54 9.54
N LYS A 25 -10.06 -7.63 8.84
CA LYS A 25 -9.18 -8.70 9.34
C LYS A 25 -7.88 -8.76 8.54
N CYS A 26 -6.74 -8.63 9.21
CA CYS A 26 -5.44 -8.92 8.63
C CYS A 26 -5.33 -10.43 8.40
N ILE A 27 -4.94 -10.84 7.19
CA ILE A 27 -4.67 -12.26 6.88
C ILE A 27 -3.26 -12.51 6.39
N GLY A 28 -2.49 -11.44 6.15
CA GLY A 28 -1.07 -11.56 5.91
C GLY A 28 -0.32 -10.24 5.85
N TRP A 29 0.99 -10.30 5.90
CA TRP A 29 1.84 -9.11 5.97
C TRP A 29 3.27 -9.35 5.47
N VAL A 30 3.92 -8.30 4.96
CA VAL A 30 5.28 -8.36 4.43
C VAL A 30 6.11 -7.23 5.00
N GLU A 31 7.25 -7.56 5.61
CA GLU A 31 8.19 -6.58 6.16
C GLU A 31 9.61 -7.15 6.19
N TRP A 32 10.57 -6.43 5.59
CA TRP A 32 11.94 -6.90 5.41
C TRP A 32 12.85 -6.54 6.59
N ASN A 33 12.56 -5.44 7.28
CA ASN A 33 13.36 -4.93 8.36
C ASN A 33 13.12 -5.77 9.62
N LYS A 34 14.11 -6.59 9.99
CA LYS A 34 14.03 -7.49 11.14
C LYS A 34 13.58 -6.78 12.45
N PRO A 35 14.13 -5.61 12.84
CA PRO A 35 13.60 -4.86 13.98
C PRO A 35 12.10 -4.50 13.87
N ALA A 36 11.65 -4.02 12.71
CA ALA A 36 10.25 -3.68 12.48
C ALA A 36 9.35 -4.92 12.59
N ARG A 37 9.76 -6.07 12.04
CA ARG A 37 9.04 -7.35 12.22
C ARG A 37 8.88 -7.73 13.69
N THR A 38 9.96 -7.62 14.48
CA THR A 38 9.90 -7.92 15.91
C THR A 38 8.90 -7.01 16.64
N SER A 39 8.88 -5.71 16.30
CA SER A 39 7.87 -4.80 16.84
C SER A 39 6.46 -5.14 16.37
N TYR A 40 6.28 -5.48 15.10
CA TYR A 40 4.98 -5.85 14.52
C TYR A 40 4.39 -7.08 15.21
N GLU A 41 5.18 -8.15 15.36
CA GLU A 41 4.77 -9.39 16.04
C GLU A 41 4.52 -9.21 17.54
N ALA A 42 5.17 -8.23 18.18
CA ALA A 42 4.92 -7.90 19.57
C ALA A 42 3.65 -7.06 19.78
N MET A 43 3.23 -6.30 18.76
CA MET A 43 2.08 -5.39 18.82
C MET A 43 0.77 -6.05 18.36
N HIS A 44 0.86 -7.06 17.49
CA HIS A 44 -0.29 -7.64 16.80
C HIS A 44 -0.34 -9.16 16.97
N ASP A 45 -1.54 -9.75 17.02
CA ASP A 45 -1.69 -11.21 16.98
C ASP A 45 -1.53 -11.71 15.54
N THR A 46 -0.32 -12.16 15.21
CA THR A 46 0.05 -12.63 13.87
C THR A 46 -0.15 -14.15 13.69
N LYS A 47 -0.69 -14.85 14.69
CA LYS A 47 -0.73 -16.31 14.68
C LYS A 47 -1.62 -16.85 13.56
N GLY A 48 -1.02 -17.61 12.65
CA GLY A 48 -1.72 -18.24 11.52
C GLY A 48 -1.93 -17.31 10.33
N GLU A 49 -1.38 -16.10 10.36
CA GLU A 49 -1.33 -15.21 9.20
C GLU A 49 -0.24 -15.64 8.24
N TRP A 50 -0.46 -15.42 6.94
CA TRP A 50 0.58 -15.58 5.94
C TRP A 50 1.62 -14.45 6.07
N THR A 51 2.90 -14.74 5.92
CA THR A 51 3.94 -13.69 5.95
C THR A 51 5.11 -14.03 5.06
N GLU A 52 5.76 -12.98 4.55
CA GLU A 52 7.02 -13.03 3.85
C GLU A 52 7.94 -11.89 4.34
N ASN A 53 9.25 -12.03 4.15
CA ASN A 53 10.21 -11.01 4.57
C ASN A 53 10.38 -9.94 3.49
N ASP A 54 10.71 -10.34 2.26
CA ASP A 54 10.96 -9.41 1.17
C ASP A 54 9.82 -9.45 0.16
N ILE A 55 9.29 -8.28 -0.21
CA ILE A 55 8.25 -8.17 -1.24
C ILE A 55 8.68 -8.80 -2.57
N ARG A 56 9.99 -8.82 -2.86
CA ARG A 56 10.58 -9.44 -4.05
C ARG A 56 10.41 -10.97 -4.08
N ASN A 57 10.25 -11.61 -2.92
CA ASN A 57 10.02 -13.04 -2.81
C ASN A 57 8.54 -13.43 -2.96
N VAL A 58 7.64 -12.45 -2.87
CA VAL A 58 6.20 -12.68 -2.99
C VAL A 58 5.86 -12.93 -4.46
N THR A 59 5.08 -13.96 -4.72
CA THR A 59 4.56 -14.28 -6.06
C THR A 59 3.04 -14.15 -6.08
N GLY A 60 2.48 -13.79 -7.24
CA GLY A 60 1.03 -13.66 -7.38
C GLY A 60 0.26 -14.97 -7.15
N THR A 61 0.95 -16.12 -7.27
CA THR A 61 0.40 -17.46 -7.00
C THR A 61 0.54 -17.88 -5.53
N GLY A 62 1.51 -17.33 -4.80
CA GLY A 62 1.80 -17.67 -3.41
C GLY A 62 1.13 -16.75 -2.38
N ILE A 63 0.76 -15.53 -2.78
CA ILE A 63 0.01 -14.60 -1.93
C ILE A 63 -1.45 -15.06 -1.76
N PRO A 64 -2.02 -15.06 -0.54
CA PRO A 64 -3.42 -15.45 -0.35
C PRO A 64 -4.38 -14.42 -0.95
N ALA A 65 -5.58 -14.86 -1.32
CA ALA A 65 -6.64 -13.97 -1.77
C ALA A 65 -7.14 -13.12 -0.61
N ALA A 66 -7.26 -11.81 -0.82
CA ALA A 66 -7.74 -10.83 0.14
C ALA A 66 -8.60 -9.78 -0.57
N ASP A 67 -9.51 -9.13 0.15
CA ASP A 67 -10.36 -8.09 -0.43
C ASP A 67 -9.59 -6.80 -0.71
N VAL A 68 -8.55 -6.51 0.08
CA VAL A 68 -7.75 -5.29 0.03
C VAL A 68 -6.26 -5.59 0.20
N TRP A 69 -5.40 -4.99 -0.63
CA TRP A 69 -3.96 -4.92 -0.33
C TRP A 69 -3.59 -3.50 0.08
N CYS A 70 -2.99 -3.36 1.25
CA CYS A 70 -2.48 -2.12 1.80
C CYS A 70 -0.98 -2.03 1.55
N ALA A 71 -0.45 -0.85 1.21
CA ALA A 71 0.98 -0.67 0.96
C ALA A 71 1.47 0.76 1.21
N GLY A 72 2.26 0.94 2.28
CA GLY A 72 3.02 2.16 2.56
C GLY A 72 4.40 2.08 1.94
N PHE A 73 4.47 2.10 0.61
CA PHE A 73 5.71 1.77 -0.09
C PHE A 73 6.82 2.81 0.12
N PRO A 74 8.10 2.42 0.03
CA PRO A 74 9.21 3.28 0.45
C PRO A 74 9.26 4.61 -0.30
N CYS A 75 9.38 5.71 0.45
CA CYS A 75 9.28 7.07 -0.08
C CYS A 75 10.63 7.80 -0.21
N GLN A 76 11.74 7.15 0.09
CA GLN A 76 13.05 7.81 0.23
C GLN A 76 13.49 8.51 -1.06
N ASP A 77 13.22 7.90 -2.22
CA ASP A 77 13.59 8.48 -3.51
C ASP A 77 12.58 9.53 -4.00
N ILE A 78 11.39 9.61 -3.37
CA ILE A 78 10.32 10.57 -3.67
C ILE A 78 10.38 11.79 -2.74
N SER A 79 10.88 11.61 -1.51
CA SER A 79 10.91 12.63 -0.47
C SER A 79 11.76 13.85 -0.86
N LYS A 80 11.34 15.05 -0.43
CA LYS A 80 12.13 16.30 -0.58
C LYS A 80 13.50 16.23 0.08
N ASN A 81 13.64 15.39 1.11
CA ASN A 81 14.90 15.18 1.82
C ASN A 81 15.74 14.03 1.24
N GLY A 82 15.30 13.44 0.13
CA GLY A 82 15.99 12.35 -0.57
C GLY A 82 16.65 12.80 -1.87
N LYS A 83 17.10 11.84 -2.68
CA LYS A 83 17.73 12.10 -3.99
C LYS A 83 16.77 12.57 -5.07
N GLN A 84 15.46 12.46 -4.82
CA GLN A 84 14.39 12.82 -5.78
C GLN A 84 14.47 12.06 -7.12
N GLU A 85 15.09 10.88 -7.13
CA GLU A 85 15.11 9.96 -8.28
C GLU A 85 13.71 9.41 -8.61
N GLY A 86 12.77 9.54 -7.68
CA GLY A 86 11.39 9.13 -7.89
C GLY A 86 11.24 7.62 -8.03
N LEU A 87 10.19 7.16 -8.71
CA LEU A 87 9.91 5.74 -8.98
C LEU A 87 11.01 5.01 -9.79
N ALA A 88 11.98 5.73 -10.35
CA ALA A 88 13.16 5.14 -10.97
C ALA A 88 14.23 4.73 -9.94
N GLY A 89 14.14 5.22 -8.70
CA GLY A 89 15.04 4.89 -7.61
C GLY A 89 14.83 3.47 -7.08
N GLU A 90 15.87 2.90 -6.49
CA GLU A 90 15.91 1.50 -6.03
C GLU A 90 14.86 1.21 -4.93
N LYS A 91 14.58 2.16 -4.04
CA LYS A 91 13.69 1.95 -2.90
C LYS A 91 12.25 2.22 -3.27
N SER A 92 11.95 3.37 -3.86
CA SER A 92 10.57 3.68 -4.25
C SER A 92 10.10 2.89 -5.47
N GLY A 93 11.04 2.36 -6.28
CA GLY A 93 10.78 1.40 -7.33
C GLY A 93 10.17 0.08 -6.84
N LEU A 94 10.19 -0.22 -5.54
CA LEU A 94 9.51 -1.38 -4.95
C LEU A 94 7.99 -1.35 -5.14
N PHE A 95 7.40 -0.20 -5.48
CA PHE A 95 6.02 -0.15 -5.99
C PHE A 95 5.80 -1.10 -7.18
N ARG A 96 6.80 -1.25 -8.06
CA ARG A 96 6.73 -2.17 -9.21
C ARG A 96 6.63 -3.63 -8.82
N GLU A 97 7.14 -4.01 -7.64
CA GLU A 97 6.96 -5.37 -7.12
C GLU A 97 5.49 -5.63 -6.78
N VAL A 98 4.78 -4.66 -6.22
CA VAL A 98 3.33 -4.78 -5.99
C VAL A 98 2.59 -4.97 -7.32
N ILE A 99 2.93 -4.16 -8.33
CA ILE A 99 2.36 -4.28 -9.68
C ILE A 99 2.69 -5.64 -10.32
N ARG A 100 3.92 -6.13 -10.17
CA ARG A 100 4.33 -7.47 -10.63
C ARG A 100 3.47 -8.56 -9.98
N ILE A 101 3.30 -8.51 -8.66
CA ILE A 101 2.49 -9.49 -7.92
C ILE A 101 1.04 -9.45 -8.44
N ILE A 102 0.45 -8.27 -8.64
CA ILE A 102 -0.91 -8.13 -9.19
C ILE A 102 -1.03 -8.76 -10.59
N ARG A 103 -0.01 -8.57 -11.45
CA ARG A 103 0.02 -9.17 -12.81
C ARG A 103 0.11 -10.69 -12.77
N GLU A 104 0.82 -11.24 -11.79
CA GLU A 104 0.98 -12.68 -11.60
C GLU A 104 -0.26 -13.32 -10.93
N THR A 105 -1.06 -12.53 -10.20
CA THR A 105 -2.25 -13.02 -9.50
C THR A 105 -3.38 -13.32 -10.49
N GLU A 106 -3.95 -14.52 -10.35
CA GLU A 106 -5.15 -14.94 -11.09
C GLU A 106 -6.29 -13.92 -10.89
N GLU A 107 -7.04 -13.63 -11.96
CA GLU A 107 -8.08 -12.60 -11.95
C GLU A 107 -9.08 -12.75 -10.79
N ALA A 108 -9.49 -14.00 -10.49
CA ALA A 108 -10.43 -14.32 -9.41
C ALA A 108 -9.88 -14.07 -7.98
N LYS A 109 -8.56 -13.88 -7.84
CA LYS A 109 -7.88 -13.64 -6.56
C LYS A 109 -7.40 -12.19 -6.41
N LYS A 110 -7.53 -11.37 -7.45
CA LYS A 110 -7.14 -9.95 -7.39
C LYS A 110 -7.97 -9.23 -6.32
N PRO A 111 -7.35 -8.39 -5.48
CA PRO A 111 -8.08 -7.66 -4.47
C PRO A 111 -9.06 -6.68 -5.12
N SER A 112 -10.25 -6.54 -4.56
CA SER A 112 -11.22 -5.55 -5.05
C SER A 112 -10.71 -4.11 -4.94
N ARG A 113 -9.80 -3.87 -3.99
CA ARG A 113 -9.20 -2.56 -3.71
C ARG A 113 -7.71 -2.67 -3.43
N LEU A 114 -6.98 -1.67 -3.87
CA LEU A 114 -5.61 -1.40 -3.45
C LEU A 114 -5.62 -0.13 -2.60
N PHE A 115 -4.82 -0.08 -1.55
CA PHE A 115 -4.74 1.08 -0.66
C PHE A 115 -3.29 1.47 -0.40
N PHE A 116 -2.85 2.56 -1.02
CA PHE A 116 -1.49 3.06 -0.94
C PHE A 116 -1.39 4.35 -0.10
N GLU A 117 -0.26 4.51 0.58
CA GLU A 117 0.14 5.76 1.23
C GLU A 117 1.54 6.17 0.74
N ASN A 118 1.74 7.49 0.58
CA ASN A 118 3.07 8.05 0.37
C ASN A 118 3.14 9.52 0.84
N VAL A 119 4.32 10.13 0.74
CA VAL A 119 4.54 11.54 1.04
C VAL A 119 3.85 12.46 0.03
N GLU A 120 3.40 13.62 0.50
CA GLU A 120 2.75 14.65 -0.33
C GLU A 120 3.59 15.07 -1.55
N ASN A 121 4.94 15.02 -1.45
CA ASN A 121 5.84 15.38 -2.55
C ASN A 121 5.68 14.49 -3.79
N LEU A 122 5.00 13.34 -3.69
CA LEU A 122 4.65 12.51 -4.84
C LEU A 122 3.83 13.29 -5.89
N LEU A 123 3.03 14.28 -5.46
CA LEU A 123 2.26 15.14 -6.36
C LEU A 123 3.15 16.03 -7.27
N SER A 124 4.38 16.34 -6.82
CA SER A 124 5.24 17.33 -7.46
C SER A 124 6.60 16.79 -7.93
N VAL A 125 7.06 15.67 -7.38
CA VAL A 125 8.33 15.05 -7.78
C VAL A 125 8.32 14.75 -9.28
N ASN A 126 9.45 14.97 -9.96
CA ASN A 126 9.55 14.84 -11.41
C ASN A 126 8.44 15.58 -12.17
N LYS A 127 8.02 16.76 -11.70
CA LYS A 127 6.92 17.56 -12.29
C LYS A 127 5.56 16.81 -12.31
N GLY A 128 5.34 15.92 -11.34
CA GLY A 128 4.13 15.11 -11.22
C GLY A 128 4.12 13.83 -12.08
N TRP A 129 5.17 13.59 -12.87
CA TRP A 129 5.25 12.41 -13.75
C TRP A 129 5.26 11.07 -12.99
N ASP A 130 5.73 11.06 -11.74
CA ASP A 130 5.74 9.83 -10.95
C ASP A 130 4.35 9.43 -10.46
N LEU A 131 3.52 10.39 -10.05
CA LEU A 131 2.13 10.11 -9.76
C LEU A 131 1.40 9.61 -11.01
N PHE A 132 1.65 10.24 -12.16
CA PHE A 132 1.11 9.78 -13.43
C PHE A 132 1.54 8.33 -13.74
N ARG A 133 2.81 7.98 -13.53
CA ARG A 133 3.30 6.60 -13.69
C ARG A 133 2.62 5.61 -12.74
N ILE A 134 2.31 6.00 -11.51
CA ILE A 134 1.52 5.14 -10.60
C ILE A 134 0.14 4.87 -11.20
N PHE A 135 -0.53 5.90 -11.72
CA PHE A 135 -1.84 5.74 -12.35
C PHE A 135 -1.77 4.88 -13.62
N ASP A 136 -0.75 5.08 -14.45
CA ASP A 136 -0.47 4.26 -15.63
C ASP A 136 -0.28 2.78 -15.26
N TYR A 137 0.55 2.49 -14.25
CA TYR A 137 0.71 1.12 -13.75
C TYR A 137 -0.58 0.51 -13.20
N LEU A 138 -1.39 1.29 -12.48
CA LEU A 138 -2.68 0.82 -11.95
C LEU A 138 -3.66 0.51 -13.08
N ASP A 139 -3.72 1.36 -14.11
CA ASP A 139 -4.54 1.15 -15.30
C ASP A 139 -4.12 -0.13 -16.04
N GLU A 140 -2.82 -0.34 -16.23
CA GLU A 140 -2.29 -1.56 -16.86
C GLU A 140 -2.72 -2.85 -16.14
N VAL A 141 -2.90 -2.81 -14.81
CA VAL A 141 -3.33 -3.98 -14.02
C VAL A 141 -4.83 -4.02 -13.72
N GLY A 142 -5.60 -3.06 -14.26
CA GLY A 142 -7.06 -3.07 -14.25
C GLY A 142 -7.72 -2.25 -13.15
N TYR A 143 -7.01 -1.29 -12.54
CA TYR A 143 -7.52 -0.51 -11.41
C TYR A 143 -7.68 0.96 -11.73
N ASP A 144 -8.84 1.51 -11.36
CA ASP A 144 -9.13 2.95 -11.47
C ASP A 144 -8.69 3.66 -10.18
N PRO A 145 -7.78 4.65 -10.24
CA PRO A 145 -7.28 5.33 -9.05
C PRO A 145 -8.21 6.44 -8.55
N GLU A 146 -8.32 6.53 -7.23
CA GLU A 146 -8.93 7.63 -6.47
C GLU A 146 -7.89 8.10 -5.43
N TRP A 147 -7.68 9.40 -5.24
CA TRP A 147 -6.69 9.87 -4.27
C TRP A 147 -7.10 11.13 -3.52
N LYS A 148 -6.53 11.31 -2.33
CA LYS A 148 -6.68 12.51 -1.51
C LYS A 148 -5.44 12.75 -0.65
N THR A 149 -5.08 14.01 -0.46
CA THR A 149 -4.11 14.41 0.56
C THR A 149 -4.84 14.67 1.87
N ILE A 150 -4.31 14.13 2.97
CA ILE A 150 -4.86 14.31 4.31
C ILE A 150 -3.71 14.72 5.23
N ASN A 151 -3.89 15.82 5.97
CA ASN A 151 -3.02 16.18 7.07
C ASN A 151 -3.50 15.50 8.36
N SER A 152 -2.58 14.98 9.17
CA SER A 152 -2.91 14.39 10.47
C SER A 152 -3.67 15.32 11.42
N THR A 153 -3.54 16.65 11.29
CA THR A 153 -4.34 17.61 12.06
C THR A 153 -5.84 17.53 11.73
N GLU A 154 -6.21 17.19 10.49
CA GLU A 154 -7.61 16.96 10.09
C GLU A 154 -8.20 15.72 10.77
N CYS A 155 -7.34 14.81 11.23
CA CYS A 155 -7.69 13.58 11.94
C CYS A 155 -7.56 13.71 13.46
N GLY A 156 -7.37 14.93 13.99
CA GLY A 156 -7.26 15.19 15.43
C GLY A 156 -5.91 14.83 16.05
N VAL A 157 -4.86 14.64 15.24
CA VAL A 157 -3.48 14.42 15.72
C VAL A 157 -2.69 15.71 15.59
N ASP A 158 -2.15 16.21 16.70
CA ASP A 158 -1.35 17.44 16.75
C ASP A 158 0.08 17.21 16.24
N GLN A 159 0.17 16.84 14.97
CA GLN A 159 1.39 16.68 14.21
C GLN A 159 1.11 17.23 12.82
N ASN A 160 1.99 18.09 12.29
CA ASN A 160 1.88 18.53 10.91
C ASN A 160 2.49 17.48 9.97
N ARG A 161 1.66 16.59 9.44
CA ARG A 161 2.09 15.51 8.56
C ARG A 161 1.05 15.27 7.47
N THR A 162 1.26 15.89 6.31
CA THR A 162 0.46 15.63 5.11
C THR A 162 0.95 14.37 4.39
N ARG A 163 0.01 13.52 3.99
CA ARG A 163 0.25 12.32 3.19
C ARG A 163 -0.77 12.21 2.07
N ILE A 164 -0.34 11.65 0.95
CA ILE A 164 -1.24 11.26 -0.13
C ILE A 164 -1.67 9.81 0.09
N PHE A 165 -2.97 9.59 -0.01
CA PHE A 165 -3.60 8.29 0.03
C PHE A 165 -4.21 8.00 -1.33
N ILE A 166 -3.95 6.82 -1.88
CA ILE A 166 -4.43 6.38 -3.20
C ILE A 166 -5.20 5.07 -3.01
N VAL A 167 -6.43 5.02 -3.49
CA VAL A 167 -7.26 3.83 -3.53
C VAL A 167 -7.42 3.41 -4.99
N GLY A 168 -6.96 2.22 -5.35
CA GLY A 168 -7.23 1.61 -6.65
C GLY A 168 -8.49 0.76 -6.58
N HIS A 169 -9.42 0.93 -7.52
CA HIS A 169 -10.66 0.15 -7.61
C HIS A 169 -10.59 -0.81 -8.79
N LEU A 170 -10.72 -2.12 -8.55
CA LEU A 170 -10.66 -3.11 -9.64
C LEU A 170 -11.85 -2.94 -10.60
N ARG A 171 -11.57 -2.76 -11.90
CA ARG A 171 -12.60 -2.57 -12.92
C ARG A 171 -13.58 -3.75 -12.98
N GLY A 172 -14.86 -3.45 -13.15
CA GLY A 172 -15.93 -4.46 -13.17
C GLY A 172 -16.40 -4.93 -11.80
N HIS A 173 -15.74 -4.51 -10.71
CA HIS A 173 -16.20 -4.78 -9.35
C HIS A 173 -17.02 -3.60 -8.79
N ASN A 174 -18.03 -3.91 -7.98
CA ASN A 174 -18.83 -2.87 -7.33
C ASN A 174 -18.09 -2.36 -6.07
N THR A 175 -17.28 -1.33 -6.27
CA THR A 175 -16.62 -0.60 -5.19
C THR A 175 -17.28 0.77 -5.02
N ARG A 176 -17.25 1.30 -3.79
CA ARG A 176 -17.72 2.66 -3.46
C ARG A 176 -16.50 3.58 -3.38
N ARG A 177 -16.65 4.81 -3.90
CA ARG A 177 -15.68 5.90 -3.67
C ARG A 177 -15.44 6.13 -2.17
N VAL A 178 -14.19 6.39 -1.82
CA VAL A 178 -13.73 6.49 -0.42
C VAL A 178 -13.61 7.96 0.02
N PHE A 179 -13.17 8.85 -0.84
CA PHE A 179 -12.82 10.24 -0.50
C PHE A 179 -13.91 11.27 -0.84
N SER A 180 -15.12 10.80 -1.20
CA SER A 180 -16.30 11.63 -1.54
C SER A 180 -16.88 12.38 -0.36
#